data_AF-A0A2V5NTU6-F1
#
_entry.id   AF-A0A2V5NTU6-F1
#
_cell.length_a   1.000
_cell.length_b   1.000
_cell.length_c   1.000
_cell.angle_alpha   90.00
_cell.angle_beta   90.00
_cell.angle_gamma   90.00
#
_symmetry.space_group_name_H-M   'P 1'
#
loop_
_entity.id
_entity.type
_entity.pdbx_description
1 polymer ?
#
loop_
_entity_poly.entity_id
_entity_poly.type
_entity_poly.pdbx_seq_one_letter_code
_entity_poly.pdbx_strand_id
1 'polypeptide(L)'
;MEDQTLGFSTLDDLLAAAAKGQGRSAIPDSRPDKGKIYRADNFEFSKVGLPSLYIGKGEHLLSRPETAPLRSDEFDSTDYHQVTDEIRPDWDLSGAVQDVQLLFEVGYQVANGDKFPEWKPRSEFKAKRDSMLKSSRSQP
;
A
#
# COMPACT_ATOMS: atom_id res chain seq x y z
N MET A 1 3.90 -7.50 -5.23
CA MET A 1 4.17 -6.21 -4.54
C MET A 1 3.72 -6.34 -3.11
N GLU A 2 4.21 -5.50 -2.21
CA GLU A 2 3.77 -5.52 -0.82
C GLU A 2 2.51 -4.66 -0.65
N ASP A 3 1.49 -5.20 -0.02
CA ASP A 3 0.38 -4.42 0.51
C ASP A 3 0.63 -4.21 2.01
N GLN A 4 1.01 -2.99 2.35
CA GLN A 4 1.38 -2.62 3.72
C GLN A 4 0.14 -2.58 4.62
N THR A 5 -1.04 -2.39 4.02
CA THR A 5 -2.35 -2.34 4.65
C THR A 5 -3.14 -3.65 4.50
N LEU A 6 -2.46 -4.75 4.17
CA LEU A 6 -3.12 -6.01 3.83
C LEU A 6 -4.08 -6.49 4.94
N GLY A 7 -5.33 -6.72 4.56
CA GLY A 7 -6.37 -7.22 5.46
C GLY A 7 -7.04 -6.14 6.31
N PHE A 8 -6.69 -4.86 6.14
CA PHE A 8 -7.32 -3.77 6.89
C PHE A 8 -8.66 -3.35 6.28
N SER A 9 -8.82 -3.32 4.96
CA SER A 9 -9.99 -2.73 4.30
C SER A 9 -10.48 -3.57 3.12
N THR A 10 -11.46 -3.10 2.37
CA THR A 10 -11.84 -3.73 1.09
C THR A 10 -10.95 -3.25 -0.08
N LEU A 11 -10.07 -2.26 0.14
CA LEU A 11 -9.10 -1.83 -0.88
C LEU A 11 -8.07 -2.92 -1.19
N ASP A 12 -7.70 -3.73 -0.19
CA ASP A 12 -6.77 -4.83 -0.40
C ASP A 12 -7.35 -5.95 -1.30
N ASP A 13 -8.68 -6.11 -1.32
CA ASP A 13 -9.34 -7.03 -2.25
C ASP A 13 -9.29 -6.50 -3.71
N LEU A 14 -9.50 -5.19 -3.90
CA LEU A 14 -9.36 -4.53 -5.20
C LEU A 14 -7.91 -4.59 -5.71
N LEU A 15 -6.95 -4.31 -4.82
CA LEU A 15 -5.53 -4.39 -5.12
C LEU A 15 -5.13 -5.81 -5.53
N ALA A 16 -5.57 -6.84 -4.79
CA ALA A 16 -5.28 -8.22 -5.11
C ALA A 16 -5.87 -8.65 -6.47
N ALA A 17 -7.10 -8.23 -6.77
CA ALA A 17 -7.74 -8.50 -8.06
C ALA A 17 -6.99 -7.84 -9.22
N ALA A 18 -6.63 -6.55 -9.09
CA ALA A 18 -5.90 -5.82 -10.10
C ALA A 18 -4.48 -6.38 -10.30
N ALA A 19 -3.81 -6.79 -9.22
CA ALA A 19 -2.48 -7.41 -9.28
C ALA A 19 -2.54 -8.75 -10.01
N LYS A 20 -3.56 -9.57 -9.74
CA LYS A 20 -3.79 -10.82 -10.46
C LYS A 20 -3.97 -10.58 -11.97
N GLY A 21 -4.62 -9.49 -12.36
CA GLY A 21 -4.74 -9.07 -13.78
C GLY A 21 -3.39 -8.79 -14.44
N GLN A 22 -2.39 -8.34 -13.68
CA GLN A 22 -1.01 -8.16 -14.14
C GLN A 22 -0.16 -9.45 -14.02
N GLY A 23 -0.74 -10.58 -13.59
CA GLY A 23 0.01 -11.81 -13.28
C GLY A 23 0.87 -11.72 -12.01
N ARG A 24 0.54 -10.79 -11.11
CA ARG A 24 1.25 -10.51 -9.85
C ARG A 24 0.39 -10.90 -8.65
N SER A 25 1.00 -10.97 -7.47
CA SER A 25 0.30 -11.13 -6.19
C SER A 25 0.60 -9.98 -5.23
N ALA A 26 -0.40 -9.61 -4.44
CA ALA A 26 -0.24 -8.84 -3.22
C ALA A 26 0.30 -9.76 -2.12
N ILE A 27 1.36 -9.35 -1.44
CA ILE A 27 1.92 -10.08 -0.28
C ILE A 27 1.92 -9.16 0.94
N PRO A 28 1.95 -9.71 2.17
CA PRO A 28 2.08 -8.90 3.38
C PRO A 28 3.38 -8.07 3.40
N ASP A 29 3.41 -6.99 4.19
CA ASP A 29 4.66 -6.29 4.51
C ASP A 29 5.68 -7.28 5.08
N SER A 30 6.87 -7.32 4.47
CA SER A 30 7.97 -8.17 4.91
C SER A 30 8.67 -7.63 6.15
N ARG A 31 8.43 -6.36 6.51
CA ARG A 31 9.06 -5.65 7.64
C ARG A 31 8.02 -5.00 8.57
N PRO A 32 7.06 -5.77 9.13
CA PRO A 32 6.00 -5.21 9.97
C PRO A 32 6.54 -4.55 11.25
N ASP A 33 7.74 -4.94 11.69
CA ASP A 33 8.47 -4.33 12.81
C ASP A 33 8.80 -2.85 12.58
N LYS A 34 8.85 -2.40 11.32
CA LYS A 34 9.11 -1.00 10.95
C LYS A 34 7.87 -0.13 11.04
N GLY A 35 6.68 -0.72 11.19
CA GLY A 35 5.41 0.00 11.37
C GLY A 35 5.11 0.99 10.25
N LYS A 36 5.44 0.67 8.99
CA LYS A 36 5.39 1.59 7.85
C LYS A 36 4.03 2.29 7.70
N ILE A 37 2.91 1.58 7.95
CA ILE A 37 1.55 2.14 7.88
C ILE A 37 1.26 3.25 8.90
N TYR A 38 2.01 3.32 10.00
CA TYR A 38 1.82 4.29 11.08
C TYR A 38 2.70 5.53 10.93
N ARG A 39 3.58 5.55 9.92
CA ARG A 39 4.57 6.61 9.69
C ARG A 39 4.50 7.19 8.28
N ALA A 40 3.41 6.91 7.57
CA ALA A 40 3.12 7.43 6.23
C ALA A 40 1.83 8.25 6.24
N ASP A 41 1.64 9.09 5.23
CA ASP A 41 0.55 10.09 5.19
C ASP A 41 -0.86 9.46 5.23
N ASN A 42 -1.00 8.22 4.75
CA ASN A 42 -2.25 7.47 4.78
C ASN A 42 -2.79 7.27 6.22
N PHE A 43 -1.90 7.30 7.22
CA PHE A 43 -2.28 7.13 8.62
C PHE A 43 -3.18 8.25 9.13
N GLU A 44 -2.94 9.50 8.73
CA GLU A 44 -3.74 10.65 9.17
C GLU A 44 -5.20 10.53 8.71
N PHE A 45 -5.40 10.06 7.48
CA PHE A 45 -6.73 9.72 6.95
C PHE A 45 -7.36 8.56 7.71
N SER A 46 -6.57 7.55 8.05
CA SER A 46 -7.04 6.37 8.79
C SER A 46 -7.51 6.73 10.20
N LYS A 47 -6.81 7.63 10.91
CA LYS A 47 -7.19 8.14 12.24
C LYS A 47 -8.55 8.84 12.27
N VAL A 48 -8.96 9.45 11.15
CA VAL A 48 -10.30 10.06 11.04
C VAL A 48 -11.33 9.11 10.44
N GLY A 49 -10.94 7.86 10.18
CA GLY A 49 -11.83 6.78 9.76
C GLY A 49 -11.95 6.66 8.25
N LEU A 50 -11.12 7.28 7.43
CA LEU A 50 -11.12 7.08 5.98
C LEU A 50 -10.28 5.85 5.61
N PRO A 51 -10.85 4.82 4.94
CA PRO A 51 -10.08 3.69 4.42
C PRO A 51 -8.97 4.16 3.48
N SER A 52 -7.77 3.64 3.68
CA SER A 52 -6.59 3.98 2.90
C SER A 52 -5.86 2.73 2.44
N LEU A 53 -5.22 2.80 1.27
CA LEU A 53 -4.35 1.77 0.74
C LEU A 53 -2.92 2.29 0.73
N TYR A 54 -1.98 1.50 1.25
CA TYR A 54 -0.56 1.81 1.19
C TYR A 54 0.19 0.61 0.65
N ILE A 55 0.90 0.79 -0.47
CA ILE A 55 1.69 -0.27 -1.10
C ILE A 55 3.17 0.00 -0.90
N GLY A 56 3.95 -1.07 -0.85
CA GLY A 56 5.40 -1.04 -0.82
C GLY A 56 6.00 -1.73 -2.05
N LYS A 57 7.24 -1.34 -2.36
CA LYS A 57 8.11 -2.13 -3.25
C LYS A 57 8.32 -3.51 -2.65
N GLY A 58 8.47 -4.54 -3.50
CA GLY A 58 9.00 -5.82 -3.02
C GLY A 58 10.45 -5.65 -2.60
N GLU A 59 10.82 -6.11 -1.40
CA GLU A 59 12.18 -5.94 -0.89
C GLU A 59 13.22 -6.83 -1.62
N HIS A 60 12.76 -7.95 -2.19
CA HIS A 60 13.57 -8.85 -3.02
C HIS A 60 13.41 -8.54 -4.51
N LEU A 61 14.53 -8.29 -5.19
CA LEU A 61 14.56 -8.16 -6.64
C LEU A 61 14.41 -9.54 -7.30
N LEU A 62 13.51 -9.65 -8.27
CA LEU A 62 13.30 -10.89 -9.05
C LEU A 62 14.55 -11.34 -9.80
N SER A 63 15.47 -10.42 -10.11
CA SER A 63 16.75 -10.72 -10.77
C SER A 63 17.80 -11.31 -9.83
N ARG A 64 17.57 -11.33 -8.52
CA ARG A 64 18.49 -11.85 -7.51
C ARG A 64 17.95 -13.16 -6.91
N PRO A 65 18.84 -14.07 -6.43
CA PRO A 65 18.40 -15.22 -5.64
C PRO A 65 17.61 -14.80 -4.40
N GLU A 66 16.65 -15.61 -3.95
CA GLU A 66 15.87 -15.35 -2.73
C GLU A 66 16.75 -15.19 -1.47
N THR A 67 17.94 -15.80 -1.47
CA THR A 67 18.92 -15.70 -0.37
C THR A 67 19.81 -14.45 -0.43
N ALA A 68 19.70 -13.64 -1.49
CA ALA A 68 20.48 -12.41 -1.61
C ALA A 68 20.03 -11.37 -0.56
N PRO A 69 20.95 -10.53 -0.06
CA PRO A 69 20.59 -9.38 0.75
C PRO A 69 19.54 -8.51 0.05
N LEU A 70 18.62 -7.96 0.85
CA LEU A 70 17.59 -7.06 0.36
C LEU A 70 18.25 -5.82 -0.24
N ARG A 71 17.84 -5.45 -1.46
CA ARG A 71 18.36 -4.24 -2.10
C ARG A 71 17.96 -2.98 -1.31
N SER A 72 16.84 -3.04 -0.59
CA SER A 72 16.43 -1.97 0.32
C SER A 72 17.34 -1.81 1.52
N ASP A 73 17.84 -2.88 2.15
CA ASP A 73 18.78 -2.72 3.26
C ASP A 73 20.09 -2.05 2.80
N GLU A 74 20.59 -2.41 1.61
CA GLU A 74 21.74 -1.72 0.98
C GLU A 74 21.45 -0.22 0.78
N PHE A 75 20.29 0.11 0.21
CA PHE A 75 19.89 1.48 -0.07
C PHE A 75 19.63 2.30 1.21
N ASP A 76 18.90 1.75 2.17
CA ASP A 76 18.54 2.40 3.43
C ASP A 76 19.78 2.72 4.28
N SER A 77 20.83 1.91 4.18
CA SER A 77 22.07 2.10 4.95
C SER A 77 23.05 3.11 4.34
N THR A 78 22.92 3.43 3.05
CA THR A 78 23.93 4.22 2.32
C THR A 78 23.38 5.43 1.58
N ASP A 79 22.13 5.37 1.11
CA ASP A 79 21.57 6.31 0.14
C ASP A 79 20.29 6.99 0.62
N TYR A 80 19.45 6.32 1.41
CA TYR A 80 18.18 6.90 1.86
C TYR A 80 18.38 8.19 2.67
N HIS A 81 17.65 9.25 2.30
CA HIS A 81 17.79 10.59 2.88
C HIS A 81 19.20 11.20 2.77
N GLN A 82 20.05 10.68 1.87
CA GLN A 82 21.35 11.25 1.56
C GLN A 82 21.32 12.00 0.23
N VAL A 83 22.37 12.77 -0.03
CA VAL A 83 22.56 13.43 -1.34
C VAL A 83 22.75 12.44 -2.49
N THR A 84 23.02 11.16 -2.19
CA THR A 84 23.16 10.08 -3.16
C THR A 84 21.85 9.36 -3.48
N ASP A 85 20.72 9.81 -2.89
CA ASP A 85 19.34 9.41 -3.21
C ASP A 85 18.93 9.96 -4.58
N GLU A 86 19.60 9.45 -5.62
CA GLU A 86 19.42 9.86 -7.01
C GLU A 86 19.04 8.65 -7.88
N ILE A 87 18.27 8.90 -8.93
CA ILE A 87 17.95 7.87 -9.94
C ILE A 87 19.25 7.45 -10.62
N ARG A 88 19.54 6.14 -10.62
CA ARG A 88 20.76 5.60 -11.21
C ARG A 88 20.49 4.95 -12.57
N PRO A 89 21.44 5.00 -13.52
CA PRO A 89 21.27 4.39 -14.85
C PRO A 89 21.05 2.88 -14.84
N ASP A 90 21.44 2.18 -13.77
CA ASP A 90 21.28 0.74 -13.58
C ASP A 90 19.93 0.35 -12.95
N TRP A 91 19.05 1.31 -12.63
CA TRP A 91 17.74 1.02 -12.06
C TRP A 91 16.76 0.54 -13.13
N ASP A 92 16.18 -0.65 -12.91
CA ASP A 92 15.01 -1.12 -13.65
C ASP A 92 13.74 -0.58 -12.99
N LEU A 93 13.09 0.39 -13.65
CA LEU A 93 11.85 1.02 -13.19
C LEU A 93 10.58 0.30 -13.68
N SER A 94 10.69 -0.83 -14.37
CA SER A 94 9.53 -1.56 -14.90
C SER A 94 8.54 -1.95 -13.79
N GLY A 95 9.03 -2.33 -12.61
CA GLY A 95 8.18 -2.61 -11.44
C GLY A 95 7.41 -1.39 -10.96
N ALA A 96 8.01 -0.20 -10.96
CA ALA A 96 7.34 1.04 -10.60
C ALA A 96 6.23 1.40 -11.60
N VAL A 97 6.45 1.16 -12.91
CA VAL A 97 5.39 1.32 -13.93
C VAL A 97 4.21 0.40 -13.64
N GLN A 98 4.47 -0.87 -13.31
CA GLN A 98 3.41 -1.83 -12.95
C GLN A 98 2.64 -1.39 -11.71
N ASP A 99 3.33 -0.86 -10.69
CA ASP A 99 2.71 -0.37 -9.45
C ASP A 99 1.85 0.88 -9.69
N VAL A 100 2.29 1.81 -10.54
CA VAL A 100 1.48 2.99 -10.91
C VAL A 100 0.23 2.56 -11.69
N GLN A 101 0.36 1.67 -12.67
CA GLN A 101 -0.78 1.12 -13.41
C GLN A 101 -1.77 0.40 -12.47
N LEU A 102 -1.25 -0.31 -11.48
CA LEU A 102 -2.03 -1.03 -10.48
C LEU A 102 -2.82 -0.06 -9.59
N LEU A 103 -2.17 0.98 -9.06
CA LEU A 103 -2.84 2.01 -8.25
C LEU A 103 -3.86 2.81 -9.06
N PHE A 104 -3.58 3.08 -10.34
CA PHE A 104 -4.54 3.70 -11.24
C PHE A 104 -5.81 2.83 -11.40
N GLU A 105 -5.65 1.53 -11.65
CA GLU A 105 -6.77 0.60 -11.78
C GLU A 105 -7.62 0.55 -10.50
N VAL A 106 -6.98 0.45 -9.33
CA VAL A 106 -7.69 0.48 -8.03
C VAL A 106 -8.44 1.80 -7.85
N GLY A 107 -7.79 2.95 -8.11
CA GLY A 107 -8.42 4.27 -8.03
C GLY A 107 -9.59 4.41 -8.99
N TYR A 108 -9.45 3.90 -10.22
CA TYR A 108 -10.50 3.91 -11.23
C TYR A 108 -11.71 3.07 -10.80
N GLN A 109 -11.49 1.87 -10.25
CA GLN A 109 -12.57 1.03 -9.73
C GLN A 109 -13.27 1.66 -8.52
N VAL A 110 -12.52 2.30 -7.62
CA VAL A 110 -13.11 3.03 -6.49
C VAL A 110 -13.95 4.21 -6.97
N ALA A 111 -13.46 4.97 -7.95
CA ALA A 111 -14.15 6.15 -8.47
C ALA A 111 -15.42 5.81 -9.25
N ASN A 112 -15.46 4.66 -9.92
CA ASN A 112 -16.59 4.23 -10.77
C ASN A 112 -17.47 3.14 -10.13
N GLY A 113 -17.17 2.71 -8.91
CA GLY A 113 -17.91 1.69 -8.20
C GLY A 113 -19.09 2.24 -7.40
N ASP A 114 -20.09 1.40 -7.15
CA ASP A 114 -21.29 1.77 -6.37
C ASP A 114 -21.07 1.71 -4.85
N LYS A 115 -19.91 1.23 -4.41
CA LYS A 115 -19.58 1.03 -3.00
C LYS A 115 -18.28 1.74 -2.65
N PHE A 116 -18.37 2.64 -1.66
CA PHE A 116 -17.17 3.16 -1.02
C PHE A 116 -16.40 2.03 -0.33
N PRO A 117 -15.07 2.09 -0.32
CA PRO A 117 -14.27 1.15 0.46
C PRO A 117 -14.63 1.19 1.95
N GLU A 118 -14.46 0.06 2.63
CA GLU A 118 -14.82 -0.14 4.03
C GLU A 118 -13.66 -0.76 4.81
N TRP A 119 -13.53 -0.42 6.09
CA TRP A 119 -12.66 -1.15 7.00
C TRP A 119 -13.21 -2.55 7.27
N LYS A 120 -12.35 -3.57 7.22
CA LYS A 120 -12.67 -4.95 7.60
C LYS A 120 -12.96 -5.03 9.12
N PRO A 121 -13.73 -6.02 9.59
CA PRO A 121 -14.15 -6.10 10.99
C PRO A 121 -13.04 -6.05 12.05
N ARG A 122 -11.84 -6.56 11.74
CA ARG A 122 -10.71 -6.59 12.66
C ARG A 122 -9.80 -5.35 12.59
N SER A 123 -10.08 -4.41 11.69
CA SER A 123 -9.29 -3.18 11.56
C SER A 123 -9.56 -2.27 12.76
N GLU A 124 -8.49 -1.77 13.37
CA GLU A 124 -8.54 -0.83 14.50
C GLU A 124 -9.25 0.49 14.14
N PHE A 125 -9.29 0.86 12.85
CA PHE A 125 -9.91 2.08 12.36
C PHE A 125 -11.43 1.95 12.13
N LYS A 126 -11.98 0.73 12.19
CA LYS A 126 -13.39 0.48 11.90
C LYS A 126 -14.34 1.25 12.83
N ALA A 127 -14.07 1.22 14.14
CA ALA A 127 -14.91 1.90 15.12
C ALA A 127 -15.04 3.41 14.85
N LYS A 128 -13.95 4.04 14.41
CA LYS A 128 -13.93 5.45 14.05
C LYS A 128 -14.78 5.73 12.80
N ARG A 129 -14.66 4.92 11.75
CA ARG A 129 -15.49 5.03 10.53
C ARG A 129 -16.98 4.88 10.86
N ASP A 130 -17.33 3.88 11.66
CA ASP A 130 -18.72 3.62 12.03
C ASP A 130 -19.32 4.80 12.80
N SER A 131 -18.54 5.43 13.70
CA SER A 131 -18.94 6.67 14.38
C SER A 131 -19.11 7.83 13.40
N MET A 132 -18.16 8.05 12.50
CA MET A 132 -18.21 9.11 11.48
C MET A 132 -19.45 9.00 10.59
N LEU A 133 -19.76 7.79 10.10
CA LEU A 133 -20.92 7.55 9.25
C LEU A 133 -22.24 7.77 9.99
N LYS A 134 -22.34 7.42 11.28
CA LYS A 134 -23.54 7.71 12.09
C LYS A 134 -23.78 9.20 12.22
N SER A 135 -22.74 9.98 12.52
CA SER A 135 -22.83 11.44 12.63
C SER A 135 -23.24 12.11 11.33
N SER A 136 -22.75 11.62 10.18
CA SER A 136 -23.13 12.17 8.87
C SER A 136 -24.61 11.97 8.52
N ARG A 137 -25.22 10.85 8.94
CA ARG A 137 -26.65 10.58 8.70
C ARG A 137 -27.59 11.30 9.66
N SER A 138 -27.05 11.90 10.70
CA SER A 138 -27.81 12.65 11.71
C SER A 138 -27.69 14.16 11.54
N GLN A 139 -26.96 14.63 10.53
CA GLN A 139 -27.02 16.03 10.08
C GLN A 139 -28.08 16.18 8.98
N PRO A 140 -28.99 17.16 9.08
CA PRO A 140 -30.08 17.40 8.13
C PRO A 140 -29.59 17.92 6.77
#